data_AF-A0AAU2KAZ0-F1
#
_entry.id   AF-A0AAU2KAZ0-F1
#
_cell.length_a   1.000
_cell.length_b   1.000
_cell.length_c   1.000
_cell.angle_alpha   90.00
_cell.angle_beta   90.00
_cell.angle_gamma   90.00
#
_symmetry.space_group_name_H-M   'P 1'
#
loop_
_entity.id
_entity.type
_entity.pdbx_description
1 polymer ?
#
loop_
_entity_poly.entity_id
_entity_poly.type
_entity_poly.pdbx_seq_one_letter_code
_entity_poly.pdbx_strand_id
1 'polypeptide(L)' 'MDFVVGDMAITTVGTDGDDRAIEFSVTRRGGDAQEAHFVIHRDHDQGWETARLTVDPRVSGIGVPVAAVEWAVEFAREYL' A
#
# COMPACT_ATOMS: atom_id res chain seq x y z
N MET A 1 0.43 -10.66 2.62
CA MET A 1 -0.83 -10.88 3.38
C MET A 1 -1.93 -10.17 2.63
N ASP A 2 -3.14 -10.75 2.54
CA ASP A 2 -4.25 -10.20 1.76
C ASP A 2 -5.34 -9.63 2.65
N PHE A 3 -5.76 -8.40 2.38
CA PHE A 3 -6.75 -7.66 3.13
C PHE A 3 -7.86 -7.17 2.20
N VAL A 4 -9.10 -7.16 2.67
CA VAL A 4 -10.25 -6.70 1.89
C VAL A 4 -10.81 -5.44 2.51
N VAL A 5 -10.82 -4.36 1.74
CA VAL A 5 -11.32 -3.04 2.15
C VAL A 5 -12.37 -2.60 1.13
N GLY A 6 -13.65 -2.71 1.50
CA GLY A 6 -14.75 -2.43 0.57
C GLY A 6 -14.73 -3.38 -0.63
N ASP A 7 -14.64 -2.83 -1.85
CA ASP A 7 -14.50 -3.56 -3.12
C ASP A 7 -13.03 -3.81 -3.53
N MET A 8 -12.07 -3.51 -2.66
CA MET A 8 -10.63 -3.62 -2.95
C MET A 8 -10.00 -4.80 -2.20
N ALA A 9 -9.03 -5.44 -2.82
CA ALA A 9 -8.09 -6.34 -2.17
C ALA A 9 -6.70 -5.71 -2.16
N ILE A 10 -6.10 -5.61 -0.97
CA ILE A 10 -4.77 -5.03 -0.73
C ILE A 10 -3.85 -6.15 -0.30
N THR A 11 -2.72 -6.31 -0.99
CA THR A 11 -1.75 -7.36 -0.75
C THR A 11 -0.40 -6.75 -0.42
N THR A 12 0.21 -7.15 0.69
CA THR A 12 1.62 -6.84 0.96
C THR A 12 2.51 -7.64 0.00
N VAL A 13 3.32 -6.94 -0.81
CA VAL A 13 4.25 -7.52 -1.79
C VAL A 13 5.60 -7.83 -1.16
N GLY A 14 6.14 -6.90 -0.37
CA GLY A 14 7.43 -7.07 0.29
C GLY A 14 7.80 -5.91 1.22
N THR A 15 8.84 -6.13 2.02
CA THR A 15 9.49 -5.10 2.86
C THR A 15 10.96 -4.97 2.50
N ASP A 16 11.58 -3.82 2.79
CA ASP A 16 12.99 -3.55 2.51
C ASP A 16 13.98 -4.16 3.53
N GLY A 17 13.52 -5.04 4.42
CA GLY A 17 14.32 -5.75 5.42
C GLY A 17 14.73 -4.91 6.64
N ASP A 18 14.60 -3.59 6.58
CA ASP A 18 14.74 -2.65 7.71
C ASP A 18 13.35 -2.18 8.23
N ASP A 19 12.27 -2.74 7.66
CA ASP A 19 10.89 -2.35 7.90
C ASP A 19 10.67 -0.84 7.77
N ARG A 20 11.31 -0.23 6.77
CA ARG A 20 11.20 1.20 6.46
C ARG A 20 10.46 1.45 5.17
N ALA A 21 10.41 0.47 4.28
CA ALA A 21 9.59 0.51 3.09
C ALA A 21 8.75 -0.75 3.00
N ILE A 22 7.48 -0.57 2.66
CA ILE A 22 6.53 -1.65 2.46
C ILE A 22 5.84 -1.43 1.14
N GLU A 23 5.95 -2.41 0.25
CA GLU A 23 5.29 -2.42 -1.03
C GLU A 23 3.93 -3.13 -0.92
N PHE A 24 2.92 -2.52 -1.52
CA PHE A 24 1.56 -3.01 -1.58
C PHE A 24 1.05 -3.04 -3.01
N SER A 25 0.27 -4.06 -3.34
CA SER A 25 -0.56 -4.08 -4.52
C SER A 25 -2.04 -3.98 -4.16
N VAL A 26 -2.81 -3.32 -4.99
CA VAL A 26 -4.25 -3.13 -4.84
C VAL A 26 -4.93 -3.63 -6.09
N THR A 27 -5.93 -4.48 -5.92
CA THR A 27 -6.79 -4.95 -7.01
C THR A 27 -8.25 -4.64 -6.70
N ARG A 28 -9.02 -4.29 -7.73
CA ARG A 28 -10.47 -4.11 -7.59
C ARG A 28 -11.18 -5.45 -7.77
N ARG A 29 -12.07 -5.80 -6.85
CA ARG A 29 -12.91 -6.99 -6.96
C ARG A 29 -14.13 -6.69 -7.85
N GLY A 30 -14.35 -7.53 -8.87
CA GLY A 30 -15.56 -7.50 -9.69
C GLY A 30 -15.46 -6.76 -11.05
N GLY A 31 -14.27 -6.53 -11.58
CA GLY A 31 -14.04 -5.99 -12.93
C GLY A 31 -12.79 -6.57 -13.59
N ASP A 32 -12.33 -5.99 -14.71
CA ASP A 32 -11.00 -6.31 -15.27
C ASP A 32 -9.96 -6.19 -14.16
N ALA A 33 -9.13 -7.23 -14.00
CA ALA A 33 -8.11 -7.33 -12.95
C ALA A 33 -7.00 -6.29 -13.18
N GLN A 34 -7.32 -5.04 -12.85
CA GLN A 34 -6.41 -3.93 -12.87
C GLN A 34 -5.79 -3.85 -11.49
N GLU A 35 -4.47 -3.96 -11.48
CA GLU A 35 -3.63 -3.88 -10.29
C GLU A 35 -2.99 -2.49 -10.26
N ALA A 36 -2.85 -1.92 -9.07
CA ALA A 36 -2.07 -0.72 -8.80
C ALA A 36 -1.03 -1.05 -7.72
N HIS A 37 0.18 -0.53 -7.85
CA HIS A 37 1.26 -0.74 -6.88
C HIS A 37 1.65 0.59 -6.23
N PHE A 38 1.92 0.54 -4.93
CA PHE A 38 2.44 1.68 -4.19
C PHE A 38 3.35 1.23 -3.04
N VAL A 39 4.20 2.16 -2.60
CA VAL A 39 5.14 1.94 -1.50
C VAL A 39 4.98 3.06 -0.50
N ILE A 40 4.88 2.72 0.78
CA ILE A 40 5.03 3.67 1.88
C ILE A 40 6.44 3.57 2.45
N HIS A 41 7.05 4.73 2.72
CA HIS A 41 8.40 4.85 3.26
C HIS A 41 8.38 5.67 4.54
N ARG A 42 8.99 5.18 5.62
CA ARG A 42 9.29 5.99 6.82
C ARG A 42 10.77 6.35 6.89
N ASP A 43 11.05 7.55 7.37
CA ASP A 43 12.42 7.95 7.71
C ASP A 43 12.85 7.31 9.03
N HIS A 44 14.17 7.28 9.28
CA HIS A 44 14.73 6.80 10.54
C HIS A 44 14.17 7.62 11.71
N ASP A 45 13.81 6.93 12.80
CA ASP A 45 13.21 7.51 14.03
C ASP A 45 11.86 8.22 13.86
N GLN A 46 11.19 8.10 12.71
CA GLN A 46 9.87 8.68 12.47
C GLN A 46 8.78 7.62 12.44
N GLY A 47 7.60 7.97 12.94
CA GLY A 47 6.40 7.14 12.85
C GLY A 47 5.81 7.12 11.44
N TRP A 48 4.99 6.10 11.15
CA TRP A 48 4.34 5.89 9.85
C TRP A 48 3.35 7.00 9.47
N GLU A 49 2.90 7.81 10.43
CA GLU A 49 2.06 9.00 10.17
C GLU A 49 2.76 10.07 9.32
N THR A 50 4.09 10.03 9.25
CA THR A 50 4.90 10.91 8.39
C THR A 50 5.36 10.22 7.10
N ALA A 51 4.85 9.01 6.84
CA ALA A 51 5.32 8.20 5.73
C ALA A 51 5.15 8.91 4.38
N ARG A 52 6.16 8.77 3.54
CA ARG A 52 6.15 9.23 2.16
C ARG A 52 5.57 8.14 1.27
N LEU A 53 4.73 8.54 0.34
CA LEU A 53 4.09 7.63 -0.62
C LEU A 53 4.81 7.70 -1.98
N THR A 54 5.17 6.54 -2.52
CA THR A 54 5.60 6.37 -3.92
C THR A 54 4.52 5.57 -4.65
N VAL A 55 4.08 6.06 -5.80
CA VAL A 55 3.15 5.35 -6.70
C VAL A 55 3.84 5.15 -8.04
N ASP A 56 3.78 3.94 -8.61
CA ASP A 56 4.26 3.72 -9.97
C ASP A 56 3.23 4.26 -10.98
N PRO A 57 3.53 5.34 -11.72
CA PRO A 57 2.59 5.90 -12.68
C PRO A 57 2.36 4.99 -13.90
N ARG A 58 3.21 3.98 -14.12
CA ARG A 58 3.13 3.08 -15.28
C ARG A 58 2.17 1.92 -15.06
N VAL A 59 1.89 1.57 -13.81
CA VAL A 59 0.89 0.56 -13.45
C VAL A 59 -0.48 1.23 -13.49
N SER A 60 -0.98 1.44 -14.71
CA SER A 60 -2.17 2.27 -14.95
C SER A 60 -3.37 1.43 -15.38
N GLY A 61 -4.33 1.34 -14.45
CA GLY A 61 -5.71 0.97 -14.72
C GLY A 61 -6.69 1.66 -13.79
N ILE A 62 -6.50 1.53 -12.47
CA ILE A 62 -7.47 2.00 -11.45
C ILE A 62 -7.00 3.16 -10.58
N GLY A 63 -5.73 3.60 -10.70
CA GLY A 63 -5.11 4.51 -9.74
C GLY A 63 -4.94 3.87 -8.36
N VAL A 64 -4.19 4.50 -7.46
CA VAL A 64 -4.09 4.04 -6.06
C VAL A 64 -5.16 4.75 -5.23
N PRO A 65 -6.16 4.03 -4.69
CA PRO A 65 -7.21 4.66 -3.90
C PRO A 65 -6.67 5.19 -2.57
N VAL A 66 -7.08 6.39 -2.16
CA VAL A 66 -6.65 7.00 -0.89
C VAL A 66 -6.95 6.09 0.30
N ALA A 67 -8.12 5.44 0.33
CA ALA A 67 -8.48 4.51 1.39
C ALA A 67 -7.53 3.30 1.51
N ALA A 68 -6.89 2.88 0.40
CA ALA A 68 -5.89 1.82 0.44
C ALA A 68 -4.58 2.31 1.09
N VAL A 69 -4.21 3.56 0.84
CA VAL A 69 -3.05 4.22 1.47
C VAL A 69 -3.30 4.43 2.96
N GLU A 70 -4.46 4.95 3.34
CA GLU A 70 -4.84 5.15 4.74
C GLU A 70 -4.81 3.83 5.52
N TRP A 71 -5.41 2.78 4.94
CA TRP A 71 -5.35 1.44 5.53
C TRP A 71 -3.91 0.94 5.68
N ALA A 72 -3.05 1.13 4.67
CA ALA A 72 -1.66 0.66 4.71
C ALA A 72 -0.83 1.37 5.80
N VAL A 73 -1.05 2.67 6.00
CA VAL A 73 -0.40 3.44 7.08
C VAL A 73 -0.85 2.95 8.45
N GLU A 74 -2.15 2.69 8.63
CA GLU A 74 -2.68 2.15 9.88
C GLU A 74 -2.17 0.73 10.17
N PHE A 75 -2.12 -0.13 9.15
CA PHE A 75 -1.52 -1.45 9.26
C PHE A 75 -0.05 -1.36 9.68
N ALA A 76 0.74 -0.51 9.02
CA ALA A 76 2.15 -0.35 9.38
C ALA A 76 2.31 0.16 10.81
N ARG A 77 1.48 1.13 11.25
CA ARG A 77 1.46 1.65 12.63
C ARG A 77 1.16 0.59 13.68
N GLU A 78 0.25 -0.35 13.39
CA GLU A 78 -0.16 -1.37 14.35
C GLU A 78 0.82 -2.55 14.42
N TYR A 79 1.48 -2.88 13.31
CA TYR A 79 2.22 -4.14 13.18
C TYR A 79 3.73 -4.00 12.94
N LEU A 80 4.30 -2.79 12.71
CA LEU A 80 5.72 -2.54 12.33
C LEU A 80 6.33 -1.25 12.93
#